data_AF-A0A1D2QZI5-F1
#
_entry.id   AF-A0A1D2QZI5-F1
#
_cell.length_a   1.000
_cell.length_b   1.000
_cell.length_c   1.000
_cell.angle_alpha   90.00
_cell.angle_beta   90.00
_cell.angle_gamma   90.00
#
_symmetry.space_group_name_H-M   'P 1'
#
loop_
_entity.id
_entity.type
_entity.pdbx_description
1 polymer ?
#
loop_
_entity_poly.entity_id
_entity_poly.type
_entity_poly.pdbx_seq_one_letter_code
_entity_poly.pdbx_strand_id
1 'polypeptide(L)' 'MEKILITGCAGLLGSKIIKKGFKEFECFGVDVVTPKNVSNYEFHPIDITDKDKVIELIEKLNPYAF' A
#
# COMPACT_ATOMS: atom_id res chain seq x y z
N MET A 1 11.97 -10.76 -3.04
CA MET A 1 11.58 -9.45 -3.59
C MET A 1 11.30 -8.57 -2.38
N GLU A 2 11.84 -7.36 -2.32
CA GLU A 2 11.58 -6.46 -1.19
C GLU A 2 10.12 -5.99 -1.25
N LYS A 3 9.50 -5.80 -0.08
CA LYS A 3 8.09 -5.38 0.02
C LYS A 3 8.01 -3.89 0.30
N ILE A 4 7.12 -3.19 -0.40
CA ILE A 4 6.85 -1.78 -0.12
C ILE A 4 5.37 -1.58 0.19
N LEU A 5 5.07 -0.83 1.24
CA LEU A 5 3.71 -0.43 1.59
C LEU A 5 3.51 1.03 1.20
N ILE A 6 2.48 1.34 0.42
CA ILE A 6 2.20 2.70 -0.04
C ILE A 6 0.91 3.18 0.62
N THR A 7 1.03 4.16 1.51
CA THR A 7 -0.13 4.87 2.08
C THR A 7 -0.71 5.88 1.08
N GLY A 8 -2.02 6.14 1.18
CA GLY A 8 -2.70 7.02 0.21
C GLY A 8 -2.64 6.48 -1.22
N CYS A 9 -2.65 5.16 -1.39
CA CYS A 9 -2.39 4.51 -2.67
C CYS A 9 -3.46 4.81 -3.74
N ALA A 10 -4.68 5.20 -3.33
CA ALA A 10 -5.73 5.59 -4.26
C ALA A 10 -5.60 7.06 -4.74
N GLY A 11 -4.72 7.84 -4.11
CA GLY A 11 -4.44 9.23 -4.46
C GLY A 11 -3.66 9.41 -5.77
N LEU A 12 -3.47 10.66 -6.18
CA LEU A 12 -2.81 11.02 -7.45
C LEU A 12 -1.39 10.45 -7.56
N LEU A 13 -0.59 10.61 -6.50
CA LEU A 13 0.81 10.17 -6.50
C LEU A 13 0.90 8.65 -6.27
N GLY A 14 0.28 8.13 -5.22
CA GLY A 14 0.30 6.70 -4.88
C GLY A 14 -0.13 5.82 -6.06
N SER A 15 -1.21 6.19 -6.76
CA SER A 15 -1.69 5.43 -7.92
C SER A 15 -0.73 5.47 -9.12
N LYS A 16 0.06 6.55 -9.30
CA LYS A 16 1.09 6.63 -10.33
C LYS A 16 2.34 5.84 -9.95
N ILE A 17 2.74 5.92 -8.68
CA ILE A 17 3.86 5.17 -8.13
C ILE A 17 3.63 3.67 -8.33
N ILE A 18 2.48 3.15 -7.91
CA ILE A 18 2.14 1.73 -8.06
C ILE A 18 2.07 1.29 -9.53
N LYS A 19 1.51 2.12 -10.41
CA LYS A 19 1.35 1.76 -11.83
C LYS A 19 2.64 1.81 -12.63
N LYS A 20 3.57 2.70 -12.29
CA LYS A 20 4.75 3.00 -13.12
C LYS A 20 6.08 2.70 -12.44
N GLY A 21 6.14 2.78 -11.13
CA GLY A 21 7.33 2.56 -10.31
C GLY A 21 7.40 1.17 -9.73
N PHE A 22 8.51 0.92 -9.03
CA PHE A 22 8.71 -0.21 -8.10
C PHE A 22 8.35 -1.59 -8.65
N LYS A 23 8.64 -1.85 -9.94
CA LYS A 23 8.42 -3.18 -10.54
C LYS A 23 9.32 -4.25 -9.93
N GLU A 24 10.43 -3.82 -9.32
CA GLU A 24 11.36 -4.65 -8.56
C GLU A 24 10.92 -4.96 -7.12
N PHE A 25 9.80 -4.37 -6.65
CA PHE A 25 9.23 -4.60 -5.32
C PHE A 25 7.88 -5.32 -5.41
N GLU A 26 7.57 -6.09 -4.37
CA GLU A 26 6.21 -6.56 -4.11
C GLU A 26 5.44 -5.41 -3.45
N CYS A 27 4.45 -4.88 -4.16
CA CYS A 27 3.72 -3.68 -3.72
C CYS A 27 2.46 -4.03 -2.92
N PHE A 28 2.25 -3.29 -1.84
CA PHE A 28 1.04 -3.28 -1.02
C PHE A 28 0.53 -1.84 -0.93
N GLY A 29 -0.78 -1.65 -0.94
CA GLY A 29 -1.39 -0.32 -0.87
C GLY A 29 -2.36 -0.22 0.28
N VAL A 30 -2.37 0.93 0.97
CA VAL A 30 -3.32 1.23 2.03
C VAL A 30 -3.98 2.58 1.81
N ASP A 31 -5.31 2.61 1.88
CA ASP A 31 -6.12 3.82 1.74
C ASP A 31 -7.51 3.59 2.35
N VAL A 32 -8.20 4.65 2.74
CA VAL A 32 -9.62 4.59 3.13
C VAL A 32 -10.53 4.51 1.91
N VAL A 33 -10.06 4.96 0.74
CA VAL A 33 -10.81 4.90 -0.52
C VAL A 33 -10.37 3.70 -1.33
N THR A 34 -11.29 2.77 -1.59
CA THR A 34 -11.02 1.61 -2.46
C THR A 34 -10.75 2.06 -3.90
N PRO A 35 -9.58 1.74 -4.48
CA PRO A 35 -9.26 2.06 -5.85
C PRO A 35 -10.10 1.21 -6.83
N LYS A 36 -10.59 1.82 -7.91
CA LYS A 36 -11.46 1.14 -8.89
C LYS A 36 -10.78 0.03 -9.70
N ASN A 37 -9.47 0.15 -9.92
CA ASN A 37 -8.69 -0.76 -10.75
C ASN A 37 -7.42 -1.19 -10.00
N VAL A 38 -7.59 -2.14 -9.08
CA VAL A 38 -6.47 -2.79 -8.39
C VAL A 38 -6.00 -3.95 -9.24
N SER A 39 -4.91 -3.72 -9.95
CA SER A 39 -4.10 -4.79 -10.55
C SER A 39 -2.65 -4.54 -10.15
N ASN A 40 -1.93 -5.62 -9.85
CA ASN A 40 -0.50 -5.64 -9.53
C ASN A 40 -0.08 -5.25 -8.10
N TYR A 41 -1.01 -5.14 -7.14
CA TYR A 41 -0.70 -4.97 -5.72
C TYR A 41 -1.86 -5.47 -4.84
N GLU A 42 -1.56 -5.83 -3.60
CA GLU A 42 -2.57 -6.13 -2.59
C GLU A 42 -3.05 -4.83 -1.92
N PHE A 43 -4.37 -4.64 -1.82
CA PHE A 43 -4.97 -3.45 -1.24
C PHE A 43 -5.56 -3.73 0.14
N HIS A 44 -5.25 -2.86 1.10
CA HIS A 44 -5.73 -2.91 2.48
C HIS A 44 -6.59 -1.65 2.77
N PRO A 45 -7.91 -1.80 2.98
CA PRO A 45 -8.78 -0.67 3.32
C PRO A 45 -8.63 -0.31 4.80
N ILE A 46 -7.59 0.44 5.14
CA ILE A 46 -7.29 0.86 6.52
C ILE A 46 -7.16 2.38 6.57
N ASP A 47 -7.77 2.98 7.59
CA ASP A 47 -7.49 4.36 7.97
C ASP A 47 -6.17 4.42 8.72
N ILE A 48 -5.19 5.15 8.20
CA ILE A 48 -3.85 5.25 8.80
C ILE A 48 -3.84 5.96 10.16
N THR A 49 -4.94 6.62 10.55
CA THR A 49 -5.12 7.18 11.89
C THR A 49 -5.49 6.13 12.93
N ASP A 50 -5.93 4.94 12.50
CA ASP A 50 -6.16 3.78 13.36
C ASP A 50 -4.84 3.07 13.64
N LYS A 51 -4.17 3.52 14.72
CA LYS A 51 -2.83 3.07 15.11
C LYS A 51 -2.73 1.55 15.23
N ASP A 52 -3.71 0.91 15.84
CA ASP A 52 -3.64 -0.53 16.13
C ASP A 52 -3.69 -1.35 14.83
N LYS A 53 -4.58 -0.97 13.90
CA LYS A 53 -4.65 -1.61 12.58
C LYS A 53 -3.40 -1.38 11.73
N VAL A 54 -2.80 -0.20 11.82
CA VAL A 54 -1.56 0.11 11.10
C VAL A 54 -0.40 -0.74 11.62
N ILE A 55 -0.27 -0.88 12.94
CA ILE A 55 0.77 -1.73 13.55
C ILE A 55 0.56 -3.18 13.12
N GLU A 56 -0.66 -3.72 13.22
CA GLU A 56 -0.98 -5.08 12.79
C GLU A 56 -0.63 -5.30 11.31
N LEU A 57 -0.93 -4.32 10.44
CA LEU A 57 -0.60 -4.40 9.02
C LEU A 57 0.93 -4.43 8.79
N ILE A 58 1.68 -3.54 9.44
CA ILE A 58 3.14 -3.46 9.30
C ILE A 58 3.78 -4.77 9.78
N GLU A 59 3.35 -5.31 10.93
CA GLU A 59 3.85 -6.58 11.45
C GLU A 59 3.52 -7.76 10.52
N LYS A 60 2.29 -7.80 9.99
CA LYS A 60 1.84 -8.83 9.06
C LYS A 60 2.64 -8.81 7.75
N LEU A 61 2.83 -7.62 7.17
CA LEU A 61 3.47 -7.49 5.85
C LEU A 61 4.99 -7.54 5.94
N ASN A 62 5.56 -7.03 7.04
CA ASN A 62 6.98 -6.77 7.23
C ASN A 62 7.62 -6.02 6.03
N PRO A 63 7.14 -4.81 5.69
CA PRO A 63 7.64 -4.05 4.55
C PRO A 63 9.05 -3.52 4.79
N TYR A 64 9.86 -3.47 3.72
CA TYR A 64 11.19 -2.84 3.72
C TYR A 64 11.10 -1.31 3.83
N ALA A 65 10.09 -0.71 3.19
CA ALA A 65 9.83 0.72 3.21
C ALA A 65 8.32 1.01 3.19
N PHE A 66 7.93 2.15 3.77
CA PHE A 66 6.56 2.65 3.84
C PHE A 66 6.49 4.17 3.96
#